data_AF-A0A3A0A739-F1
#
_entry.id   AF-A0A3A0A739-F1
#
_cell.length_a   1.000
_cell.length_b   1.000
_cell.length_c   1.000
_cell.angle_alpha   90.00
_cell.angle_beta   90.00
_cell.angle_gamma   90.00
#
_symmetry.space_group_name_H-M   'P 1'
#
loop_
_entity.id
_entity.type
_entity.pdbx_description
1 polymer ?
#
loop_
_entity_poly.entity_id
_entity_poly.type
_entity_poly.pdbx_seq_one_letter_code
_entity_poly.pdbx_strand_id
1 'polypeptide(L)'
;MVQRDPDFWAKAVLARQELMNQHSANPDIITIDLGYAPAGCPTADSVVLRVFVTERWLQAHPDTYAAIQREVRGIPVCVIRGDGQSGS
;
A
#
# COMPACT_ATOMS: atom_id res chain seq x y z
N MET A 1 18.65 8.60 6.09
CA MET A 1 19.25 7.44 6.78
C MET A 1 18.38 6.24 6.48
N VAL A 2 18.94 5.16 5.89
CA VAL A 2 18.19 3.90 5.74
C VAL A 2 17.81 3.42 7.14
N GLN A 3 16.52 3.32 7.41
CA GLN A 3 15.99 2.85 8.69
C GLN A 3 16.38 1.36 8.84
N ARG A 4 17.55 1.11 9.43
CA ARG A 4 18.12 -0.24 9.69
C ARG A 4 17.57 -0.84 10.98
N ASP A 5 16.33 -0.50 11.32
CA ASP A 5 15.70 -0.98 12.55
C ASP A 5 15.09 -2.36 12.27
N PRO A 6 15.64 -3.47 12.81
CA PRO A 6 15.15 -4.81 12.52
C PRO A 6 13.70 -5.00 13.00
N ASP A 7 13.33 -4.37 14.12
CA ASP A 7 11.95 -4.33 14.63
C ASP A 7 10.99 -3.63 13.68
N PHE A 8 11.43 -2.54 13.02
CA PHE A 8 10.63 -1.87 12.01
C PHE A 8 10.35 -2.80 10.83
N TRP A 9 11.38 -3.47 10.30
CA TRP A 9 11.21 -4.39 9.16
C TRP A 9 10.34 -5.60 9.51
N ALA A 10 10.48 -6.17 10.70
CA ALA A 10 9.61 -7.24 11.16
C ALA A 10 8.14 -6.78 11.22
N LYS A 11 7.88 -5.60 11.78
CA LYS A 11 6.54 -4.99 11.80
C LYS A 11 6.02 -4.72 10.40
N ALA A 12 6.85 -4.21 9.51
CA ALA A 12 6.49 -3.93 8.11
C ALA A 12 6.06 -5.21 7.37
N VAL A 13 6.81 -6.30 7.53
CA VAL A 13 6.47 -7.60 6.94
C VAL A 13 5.13 -8.13 7.49
N LEU A 14 4.92 -8.06 8.81
CA LEU A 14 3.66 -8.46 9.42
C LEU A 14 2.48 -7.60 8.96
N ALA A 15 2.68 -6.29 8.86
CA ALA A 15 1.67 -5.35 8.37
C ALA A 15 1.27 -5.64 6.93
N ARG A 16 2.26 -5.98 6.08
CA ARG A 16 2.01 -6.43 4.70
C ARG A 16 1.18 -7.70 4.66
N GLN A 17 1.56 -8.72 5.42
CA GLN A 17 0.84 -9.99 5.47
C GLN A 17 -0.61 -9.81 5.95
N GLU A 18 -0.81 -8.98 6.97
CA GLU A 18 -2.13 -8.66 7.49
C GLU A 18 -3.02 -8.00 6.43
N LEU A 19 -2.49 -7.00 5.71
CA LEU A 19 -3.22 -6.31 4.65
C LEU A 19 -3.49 -7.23 3.44
N MET A 20 -2.52 -8.08 3.08
CA MET A 20 -2.71 -9.12 2.05
C MET A 20 -3.81 -10.12 2.43
N ASN A 21 -3.87 -10.55 3.69
CA ASN A 21 -4.90 -11.47 4.14
C ASN A 21 -6.28 -10.81 4.11
N GLN A 22 -6.40 -9.56 4.59
CA GLN A 22 -7.65 -8.80 4.59
C GLN A 22 -8.23 -8.58 3.19
N HIS A 23 -7.35 -8.40 2.20
CA HIS A 23 -7.74 -8.11 0.82
C HIS A 23 -7.50 -9.26 -0.16
N SER A 24 -7.20 -10.47 0.34
CA SER A 24 -6.87 -11.63 -0.50
C SER A 24 -7.98 -12.02 -1.49
N ALA A 25 -9.24 -11.78 -1.14
CA ALA A 25 -10.40 -12.04 -1.98
C ALA A 25 -10.84 -10.84 -2.82
N ASN A 26 -10.14 -9.70 -2.75
CA ASN A 26 -10.52 -8.50 -3.48
C ASN A 26 -9.86 -8.46 -4.87
N PRO A 27 -10.61 -8.67 -5.97
CA PRO A 27 -10.04 -8.70 -7.31
C PRO A 27 -9.54 -7.32 -7.78
N ASP A 28 -9.89 -6.26 -7.06
CA ASP A 28 -9.46 -4.91 -7.37
C ASP A 28 -8.12 -4.52 -6.75
N ILE A 29 -7.59 -5.34 -5.84
CA ILE A 29 -6.23 -5.19 -5.31
C ILE A 29 -5.29 -6.03 -6.17
N ILE A 30 -4.38 -5.36 -6.87
CA ILE A 30 -3.45 -5.99 -7.81
C ILE A 30 -2.26 -6.57 -7.04
N THR A 31 -1.64 -5.76 -6.17
CA THR A 31 -0.51 -6.19 -5.35
C THR A 31 -0.35 -5.31 -4.12
N ILE A 32 0.26 -5.87 -3.08
CA ILE A 32 0.66 -5.16 -1.88
C ILE A 32 2.13 -5.46 -1.61
N ASP A 33 2.94 -4.42 -1.53
CA ASP A 33 4.37 -4.53 -1.25
C ASP A 33 4.86 -3.48 -0.27
N LEU A 34 6.13 -3.61 0.12
CA LEU A 34 6.84 -2.67 0.98
C LEU A 34 7.88 -1.93 0.15
N GLY A 35 7.84 -0.60 0.21
CA GLY A 35 8.78 0.23 -0.51
C GLY A 35 8.73 1.67 -0.06
N TYR A 36 9.60 2.50 -0.64
CA TYR A 36 9.53 3.94 -0.43
C TYR A 36 8.25 4.50 -1.05
N ALA A 37 7.70 5.50 -0.37
CA ALA A 37 6.50 6.18 -0.82
C ALA A 37 6.73 6.88 -2.18
N PRO A 38 5.91 6.61 -3.20
CA PRO A 38 5.96 7.38 -4.44
C PRO A 38 5.49 8.83 -4.22
N ALA A 39 5.78 9.68 -5.21
CA ALA A 39 5.32 11.06 -5.22
C ALA A 39 3.78 11.11 -5.16
N GLY A 40 3.23 11.91 -4.23
CA GLY A 40 1.79 12.02 -4.00
C GLY A 40 1.27 11.21 -2.80
N CYS A 41 2.10 10.37 -2.18
CA CYS A 41 1.78 9.80 -0.87
C CYS A 41 2.00 10.85 0.24
N PRO A 42 1.20 10.81 1.33
CA PRO A 42 1.30 11.78 2.42
C PRO A 42 2.64 11.74 3.18
N THR A 43 3.33 10.60 3.18
CA THR A 43 4.64 10.42 3.81
C THR A 43 5.71 10.23 2.74
N ALA A 44 6.17 11.32 2.13
CA ALA A 44 7.33 11.31 1.25
C ALA A 44 8.58 10.78 2.00
N ASP A 45 9.48 10.09 1.28
CA ASP A 45 10.77 9.61 1.77
C ASP A 45 10.73 8.59 2.93
N SER A 46 9.59 7.96 3.20
CA SER A 46 9.45 6.89 4.20
C SER A 46 9.08 5.55 3.57
N VAL A 47 9.42 4.45 4.23
CA VAL A 47 8.94 3.12 3.85
C VAL A 47 7.45 3.02 4.21
N VAL A 48 6.64 2.68 3.21
CA VAL A 48 5.18 2.54 3.29
C VAL A 48 4.76 1.15 2.79
N LEU A 49 3.54 0.77 3.14
CA LEU A 49 2.81 -0.29 2.45
C LEU A 49 2.21 0.28 1.17
N ARG A 50 2.66 -0.20 0.02
CA ARG A 50 2.18 0.22 -1.30
C ARG A 50 1.08 -0.73 -1.73
N VAL A 51 -0.14 -0.21 -1.87
CA VAL A 51 -1.31 -0.98 -2.30
C VAL A 51 -1.70 -0.56 -3.70
N PHE A 52 -1.45 -1.43 -4.67
CA PHE A 52 -1.77 -1.18 -6.06
C PHE A 52 -3.18 -1.66 -6.34
N VAL A 53 -4.02 -0.76 -6.85
CA VAL A 53 -5.45 -1.02 -7.06
C VAL A 53 -5.85 -0.73 -8.50
N THR A 54 -6.90 -1.39 -8.98
CA THR A 54 -7.46 -1.13 -10.31
C THR A 54 -8.08 0.27 -10.39
N GLU A 55 -8.24 0.80 -11.61
CA GLU A 55 -8.99 2.05 -11.80
C GLU A 55 -10.45 1.93 -11.30
N ARG A 56 -11.06 0.75 -11.47
CA ARG A 56 -12.42 0.47 -10.99
C ARG A 56 -12.55 0.70 -9.48
N TRP A 57 -11.54 0.29 -8.71
CA TRP A 57 -11.51 0.52 -7.27
C TRP A 57 -11.52 1.99 -6.92
N LEU A 58 -10.68 2.79 -7.59
CA LEU A 58 -10.57 4.24 -7.33
C LEU A 58 -11.87 4.97 -7.68
N GLN A 59 -12.58 4.53 -8.72
CA GLN A 59 -13.88 5.08 -9.08
C GLN A 59 -14.96 4.73 -8.04
N ALA A 60 -14.93 3.49 -7.51
CA ALA A 60 -15.87 3.05 -6.49
C ALA A 60 -15.60 3.66 -5.10
N HIS A 61 -14.35 4.03 -4.83
CA HIS A 61 -13.88 4.56 -3.56
C HIS A 61 -13.17 5.90 -3.74
N PRO A 62 -13.90 7.00 -3.99
CA PRO A 62 -13.30 8.33 -4.14
C PRO A 62 -12.58 8.79 -2.87
N ASP A 63 -13.01 8.31 -1.69
CA ASP A 63 -12.25 8.41 -0.44
C ASP A 63 -11.46 7.13 -0.19
N THR A 64 -10.43 6.94 -1.02
CA THR A 64 -9.50 5.80 -1.03
C THR A 64 -9.02 5.39 0.37
N TYR A 65 -8.73 6.36 1.23
CA TYR A 65 -8.20 6.14 2.58
C TYR A 65 -9.26 5.82 3.64
N ALA A 66 -10.54 5.95 3.32
CA ALA A 66 -11.62 5.40 4.16
C ALA A 66 -11.88 3.93 3.81
N ALA A 67 -11.62 3.52 2.56
CA ALA A 67 -11.81 2.14 2.10
C ALA A 67 -10.62 1.22 2.40
N ILE A 68 -9.41 1.78 2.47
CA ILE A 68 -8.20 1.11 2.94
C ILE A 68 -7.70 1.80 4.21
N GLN A 69 -7.22 1.02 5.19
CA GLN A 69 -6.62 1.55 6.41
C GLN A 69 -5.45 2.49 6.06
N ARG A 70 -5.39 3.67 6.67
CA ARG A 70 -4.29 4.65 6.46
C ARG A 70 -2.94 4.17 7.00
N GLU A 71 -2.98 3.25 7.96
CA GLU A 71 -1.82 2.72 8.64
C GLU A 71 -2.12 1.30 9.12
N VAL A 72 -1.13 0.42 9.07
CA VAL A 72 -1.20 -0.92 9.66
C VAL A 72 0.04 -1.14 10.52
N ARG A 73 -0.14 -1.44 11.81
CA ARG A 73 0.96 -1.69 12.77
C ARG A 73 1.98 -0.53 12.87
N GLY A 74 1.54 0.73 12.71
CA GLY A 74 2.47 1.87 12.69
C GLY A 74 3.13 2.12 11.33
N ILE A 75 2.76 1.35 10.30
CA ILE A 75 3.32 1.47 8.95
C ILE A 75 2.31 2.18 8.06
N PRO A 76 2.64 3.36 7.52
CA PRO A 76 1.74 4.11 6.65
C PRO A 76 1.39 3.31 5.39
N VAL A 77 0.13 3.41 4.97
CA VAL A 77 -0.37 2.80 3.73
C VAL A 77 -0.51 3.87 2.67
N CYS A 78 0.01 3.60 1.49
CA CYS A 78 -0.21 4.41 0.32
C CYS A 78 -0.90 3.60 -0.77
N VAL A 79 -2.05 4.10 -1.21
CA VAL A 79 -2.81 3.50 -2.29
C VAL A 79 -2.38 4.12 -3.60
N ILE A 80 -2.02 3.27 -4.55
CA ILE A 80 -1.44 3.65 -5.83
C ILE A 80 -2.35 3.06 -6.91
N ARG A 81 -2.66 3.87 -7.92
CA ARG A 81 -3.28 3.34 -9.13
C ARG A 81 -2.31 2.35 -9.76
N GLY A 82 -2.70 1.08 -9.81
CA GLY A 82 -2.01 0.11 -10.63
C GLY A 82 -2.16 0.53 -12.07
N ASP A 83 -1.04 0.90 -12.69
CA ASP A 83 -0.99 0.95 -14.14
C ASP A 83 -1.11 -0.50 -14.59
N GLY A 84 -2.34 -0.91 -14.93
CA GLY A 84 -2.52 -2.15 -15.67
C GLY A 84 -1.74 -1.93 -16.96
N GLN A 85 -0.56 -2.55 -17.07
CA GLN A 85 0.40 -2.43 -18.17
C GLN A 85 -0.30 -1.96 -19.44
N SER A 86 -0.27 -0.64 -19.65
CA SER A 86 -0.77 -0.05 -20.88
C SER A 86 0.45 0.26 -21.75
N GLY A 87 0.78 -0.70 -22.62
CA GLY A 87 1.82 -0.59 -23.65
C GLY A 87 3.16 -1.24 -23.25
N SER A 88 3.78 -2.10 -24.05
CA SER A 88 3.85 -2.11 -25.53
C SER A 88 3.82 -3.52 -26.11
#